data_AF-A0A8J6ZU17-F1
#
_entry.id   AF-A0A8J6ZU17-F1
#
_cell.length_a   1.000
_cell.length_b   1.000
_cell.length_c   1.000
_cell.angle_alpha   90.00
_cell.angle_beta   90.00
_cell.angle_gamma   90.00
#
_symmetry.space_group_name_H-M   'P 1'
#
loop_
_entity.id
_entity.type
_entity.pdbx_description
1 polymer ?
#
loop_
_entity_poly.entity_id
_entity_poly.type
_entity_poly.pdbx_seq_one_letter_code
_entity_poly.pdbx_strand_id
1 'polypeptide(L)'
;MQGIPLDLVSRIDWDQEYGEFLFQQREDKKLSREEVAQAITRLGEPCSQQLIHKIEKWKGKGDRSVSLSLILKYCQILGIELRQFYPVVAQTLSYPLLQKISSVAVDQFP
;
A
#
# COMPACT_ATOMS: atom_id res chain seq x y z
N MET A 1 -4.29 -25.67 -16.36
CA MET A 1 -3.97 -24.24 -16.52
C MET A 1 -3.06 -23.86 -15.37
N GLN A 2 -1.79 -23.56 -15.65
CA GLN A 2 -0.82 -23.14 -14.63
C GLN A 2 -1.05 -21.65 -14.36
N GLY A 3 -1.53 -21.31 -13.16
CA GLY A 3 -1.84 -19.94 -12.76
C GLY A 3 -0.58 -19.09 -12.64
N ILE A 4 -0.66 -17.87 -13.14
CA ILE A 4 0.42 -16.87 -13.18
C ILE A 4 0.96 -16.65 -11.75
N PRO A 5 2.28 -16.78 -11.50
CA PRO A 5 2.88 -16.40 -10.23
C PRO A 5 2.62 -14.91 -9.94
N LEU A 6 1.97 -14.63 -8.82
CA LEU A 6 1.58 -13.28 -8.38
C LEU A 6 2.76 -12.39 -7.91
N ASP A 7 3.98 -12.68 -8.37
CA ASP A 7 5.11 -11.74 -8.32
C ASP A 7 4.89 -10.51 -9.25
N LEU A 8 3.80 -10.50 -10.02
CA LEU A 8 3.65 -9.64 -11.20
C LEU A 8 2.83 -8.36 -11.03
N VAL A 9 2.13 -8.12 -9.92
CA VAL A 9 1.59 -6.77 -9.63
C VAL A 9 2.57 -6.05 -8.71
N SER A 10 3.79 -5.81 -9.22
CA SER A 10 4.77 -4.98 -8.54
C SER A 10 4.30 -3.54 -8.38
N ARG A 11 3.26 -3.17 -9.15
CA ARG A 11 2.95 -1.80 -9.48
C ARG A 11 1.49 -1.65 -9.95
N ILE A 12 0.77 -0.69 -9.38
CA ILE A 12 -0.65 -0.42 -9.66
C ILE A 12 -0.85 0.99 -10.21
N ASP A 13 -1.84 1.15 -11.08
CA ASP A 13 -2.28 2.46 -11.55
C ASP A 13 -2.85 3.24 -10.38
N TRP A 14 -2.38 4.48 -10.24
CA TRP A 14 -2.65 5.30 -9.08
C TRP A 14 -3.39 6.57 -9.48
N ASP A 15 -4.64 6.66 -9.06
CA ASP A 15 -5.47 7.82 -9.29
C ASP A 15 -5.45 8.80 -8.11
N GLN A 16 -5.80 10.05 -8.41
CA GLN A 16 -5.84 11.14 -7.43
C GLN A 16 -6.78 10.81 -6.25
N GLU A 17 -7.94 10.22 -6.51
CA GLU A 17 -8.94 9.87 -5.47
C GLU A 17 -8.36 8.91 -4.43
N TYR A 18 -7.49 7.98 -4.83
CA TYR A 18 -6.82 7.05 -3.91
C TYR A 18 -5.80 7.76 -3.03
N GLY A 19 -5.03 8.68 -3.60
CA GLY A 19 -4.10 9.53 -2.86
C GLY A 19 -4.82 10.41 -1.84
N GLU A 20 -5.92 11.04 -2.25
CA GLU A 20 -6.75 11.88 -1.39
C GLU A 20 -7.39 11.07 -0.25
N PHE A 21 -7.86 9.85 -0.52
CA PHE A 21 -8.37 8.96 0.51
C PHE A 21 -7.31 8.66 1.58
N LEU A 22 -6.10 8.24 1.17
CA LEU A 22 -5.00 7.98 2.12
C LEU A 22 -4.59 9.23 2.90
N PHE A 23 -4.59 10.39 2.25
CA PHE A 23 -4.32 11.67 2.90
C PHE A 23 -5.30 11.93 4.04
N GLN A 24 -6.60 11.83 3.78
CA GLN A 24 -7.63 12.06 4.81
C GLN A 24 -7.50 11.07 5.97
N GLN A 25 -7.33 9.78 5.68
CA GLN A 25 -7.16 8.75 6.71
C GLN A 25 -5.93 9.00 7.60
N ARG A 26 -4.83 9.53 7.03
CA ARG A 26 -3.64 9.90 7.80
C ARG A 26 -3.90 11.12 8.68
N GLU A 27 -4.53 12.17 8.14
CA GLU A 27 -4.84 13.40 8.89
C GLU A 27 -5.82 13.12 10.05
N ASP A 28 -6.84 12.27 9.83
CA ASP A 28 -7.78 11.85 10.88
C ASP A 28 -7.07 11.17 12.06
N LYS A 29 -6.01 10.42 11.77
CA LYS A 29 -5.14 9.76 12.77
C LYS A 29 -4.04 10.68 13.32
N LYS A 30 -3.95 11.92 12.83
CA LYS A 30 -2.95 12.92 13.21
C LYS A 30 -1.51 12.44 13.05
N LEU A 31 -1.27 11.57 12.06
CA LEU A 31 0.06 11.06 11.76
C LEU A 31 0.77 12.00 10.77
N SER A 32 2.01 12.36 11.06
CA SER A 32 2.85 13.05 10.08
C SER A 32 3.28 12.10 8.95
N ARG A 33 3.64 12.67 7.80
CA ARG A 33 4.20 11.87 6.68
C ARG A 33 5.51 11.19 7.06
N GLU A 34 6.30 11.82 7.93
CA GLU A 34 7.55 11.26 8.40
C GLU A 34 7.32 10.04 9.29
N GLU A 35 6.37 10.09 10.22
CA GLU A 35 6.00 8.95 11.06
C GLU A 35 5.55 7.76 10.22
N VAL A 36 4.71 8.01 9.20
CA VAL A 36 4.29 6.97 8.25
C VAL A 36 5.49 6.40 7.49
N ALA A 37 6.34 7.25 6.92
CA ALA A 37 7.51 6.79 6.17
C ALA A 37 8.48 5.96 7.02
N GLN A 38 8.72 6.38 8.27
CA GLN A 38 9.54 5.63 9.22
C GLN A 38 8.89 4.28 9.56
N ALA A 39 7.57 4.24 9.78
CA ALA A 39 6.85 3.00 10.04
C ALA A 39 6.92 2.02 8.84
N ILE A 40 6.75 2.50 7.61
CA ILE A 40 6.93 1.66 6.40
C ILE A 40 8.37 1.15 6.30
N THR A 41 9.35 2.00 6.61
CA THR A 41 10.77 1.61 6.59
C THR A 41 11.07 0.52 7.63
N ARG A 42 10.46 0.59 8.82
CA ARG A 42 10.57 -0.47 9.85
C ARG A 42 9.93 -1.79 9.41
N LEU A 43 8.96 -1.75 8.49
CA LEU A 43 8.38 -2.93 7.83
C LEU A 43 9.21 -3.44 6.64
N GLY A 44 10.48 -3.01 6.54
CA GLY A 44 11.44 -3.52 5.57
C GLY A 44 11.33 -2.93 4.16
N GLU A 45 10.60 -1.84 3.96
CA GLU A 45 10.53 -1.14 2.66
C GLU A 45 11.01 0.31 2.77
N PRO A 46 12.14 0.66 2.14
CA PRO A 46 12.67 2.02 2.18
C PRO A 46 11.63 3.05 1.74
N CYS A 47 11.29 3.96 2.64
CA CYS A 47 10.26 4.96 2.39
C CYS A 47 10.71 6.33 2.91
N SER A 48 10.33 7.40 2.20
CA SER A 48 10.61 8.78 2.61
C SER A 48 9.32 9.59 2.70
N GLN A 49 9.33 10.65 3.50
CA GLN A 49 8.18 11.56 3.60
C GLN A 49 7.80 12.19 2.25
N GLN A 50 8.77 12.38 1.35
CA GLN A 50 8.55 12.87 -0.01
C GLN A 50 7.79 11.84 -0.85
N LEU A 51 8.07 10.55 -0.67
CA LEU A 51 7.34 9.48 -1.34
C LEU A 51 5.88 9.46 -0.88
N ILE A 52 5.63 9.55 0.44
CA ILE A 52 4.27 9.67 1.01
C ILE A 52 3.54 10.88 0.43
N HIS A 53 4.18 12.05 0.44
CA HIS A 53 3.60 13.26 -0.13
C HIS A 53 3.18 13.08 -1.59
N LYS A 54 4.06 12.45 -2.38
CA LYS A 54 3.79 12.20 -3.79
C LYS A 54 2.64 11.21 -3.98
N ILE A 55 2.45 10.21 -3.10
CA ILE A 55 1.33 9.25 -3.17
C ILE A 55 0.00 9.95 -2.88
N GLU A 56 -0.01 10.82 -1.87
CA GLU A 56 -1.19 11.56 -1.42
C GLU A 56 -1.64 12.63 -2.40
N LYS A 57 -0.70 13.40 -2.96
CA LYS A 57 -0.98 14.59 -3.77
C LYS A 57 -0.76 14.35 -5.27
N TRP A 58 -1.04 13.15 -5.74
CA TRP A 58 -0.96 12.88 -7.17
C TRP A 58 -2.08 13.63 -7.91
N LYS A 59 -1.73 14.31 -9.00
CA LYS A 59 -2.67 15.15 -9.78
C LYS A 59 -2.92 14.65 -11.21
N GLY A 60 -2.27 13.55 -11.60
CA GLY A 60 -2.46 12.94 -12.92
C GLY A 60 -3.52 11.85 -12.89
N LYS A 61 -4.08 11.48 -14.04
CA LYS A 61 -4.88 10.26 -14.20
C LYS A 61 -4.01 9.20 -14.88
N GLY A 62 -3.99 7.98 -14.37
CA GLY A 62 -3.40 6.80 -15.05
C GLY A 62 -1.88 6.79 -15.33
N ASP A 63 -1.16 7.90 -15.15
CA ASP A 63 0.26 8.00 -15.56
C ASP A 63 1.27 7.59 -14.48
N ARG A 64 0.78 7.15 -13.32
CA ARG A 64 1.64 6.79 -12.21
C ARG A 64 1.38 5.40 -11.70
N SER A 65 2.46 4.63 -11.77
CA SER A 65 2.50 3.30 -11.21
C SER A 65 3.16 3.32 -9.82
N VAL A 66 2.41 2.94 -8.79
CA VAL A 66 2.86 2.89 -7.38
C VAL A 66 3.05 1.44 -6.92
N SER A 67 4.06 1.20 -6.08
CA SER A 67 4.30 -0.13 -5.49
C SER A 67 3.10 -0.60 -4.69
N LEU A 68 2.53 -1.76 -5.04
CA LEU A 68 1.42 -2.35 -4.28
C LEU A 68 1.86 -2.69 -2.85
N SER A 69 3.08 -3.19 -2.66
CA SER A 69 3.65 -3.48 -1.33
C SER A 69 3.64 -2.24 -0.44
N LEU A 70 4.07 -1.10 -1.00
CA LEU A 70 4.11 0.17 -0.29
C LEU A 70 2.71 0.60 0.17
N ILE A 71 1.72 0.47 -0.71
CA ILE A 71 0.33 0.82 -0.41
C ILE A 71 -0.27 -0.10 0.64
N LEU A 72 0.00 -1.41 0.58
CA LEU A 72 -0.45 -2.36 1.59
C LEU A 72 0.14 -2.05 2.96
N LYS A 73 1.43 -1.71 3.04
CA LYS A 73 2.07 -1.27 4.29
C LYS A 73 1.52 0.05 4.81
N TYR A 74 1.21 0.99 3.90
CA TYR A 74 0.54 2.23 4.29
C TYR A 74 -0.87 1.93 4.85
N CYS A 75 -1.64 1.07 4.19
CA CYS A 75 -2.94 0.63 4.70
C CYS A 75 -2.83 -0.02 6.09
N GLN A 76 -1.81 -0.87 6.29
CA GLN A 76 -1.53 -1.49 7.59
C GLN A 76 -1.26 -0.46 8.69
N ILE A 77 -0.46 0.58 8.42
CA ILE A 77 -0.18 1.66 9.38
C ILE A 77 -1.45 2.44 9.73
N LEU A 78 -2.28 2.68 8.72
CA LEU A 78 -3.55 3.38 8.90
C LEU A 78 -4.64 2.45 9.47
N GLY A 79 -4.44 1.14 9.56
CA GLY A 79 -5.47 0.20 10.02
C GLY A 79 -6.71 0.18 9.12
N ILE A 80 -6.51 0.38 7.81
CA ILE A 80 -7.54 0.34 6.77
C ILE A 80 -7.26 -0.81 5.81
N GLU A 81 -8.23 -1.14 4.98
CA GLU A 81 -8.09 -2.19 3.97
C GLU A 81 -8.14 -1.61 2.56
N LEU A 82 -7.33 -2.17 1.65
CA LEU A 82 -7.26 -1.73 0.26
C LEU A 82 -8.64 -1.70 -0.44
N ARG A 83 -9.53 -2.64 -0.10
CA ARG A 83 -10.90 -2.73 -0.66
C ARG A 83 -11.77 -1.50 -0.38
N GLN A 84 -11.42 -0.70 0.63
CA GLN A 84 -12.22 0.47 1.02
C GLN A 84 -12.13 1.61 -0.01
N PHE A 85 -11.05 1.66 -0.80
CA PHE A 85 -10.86 2.71 -1.80
C PHE A 85 -10.40 2.16 -3.16
N TYR A 86 -9.90 0.92 -3.24
CA TYR A 86 -9.47 0.29 -4.48
C TYR A 86 -10.04 -1.13 -4.65
N PRO A 87 -11.37 -1.26 -4.83
CA PRO A 87 -12.07 -2.54 -4.76
C PRO A 87 -11.73 -3.51 -5.91
N VAL A 88 -11.45 -3.01 -7.11
CA VAL A 88 -11.15 -3.84 -8.30
C VAL A 88 -9.85 -4.64 -8.09
N VAL A 89 -8.80 -3.99 -7.60
CA VAL A 89 -7.53 -4.65 -7.28
C VAL A 89 -7.67 -5.54 -6.06
N ALA A 90 -8.40 -5.10 -5.03
CA ALA A 90 -8.63 -5.92 -3.84
C ALA A 90 -9.33 -7.26 -4.15
N GLN A 91 -10.31 -7.27 -5.06
CA GLN A 91 -10.97 -8.51 -5.51
C GLN A 91 -9.98 -9.47 -6.18
N THR A 92 -9.03 -8.93 -6.95
CA THR A 92 -7.99 -9.71 -7.65
C THR A 92 -6.97 -10.34 -6.69
N LEU A 93 -6.73 -9.74 -5.52
CA LEU A 93 -5.80 -10.27 -4.51
C LEU A 93 -6.38 -11.43 -3.66
N SER A 94 -7.70 -11.65 -3.73
CA SER A 94 -8.46 -12.50 -2.80
C SER A 94 -8.23 -14.01 -2.91
N TYR A 95 -7.52 -14.53 -3.92
CA TYR A 95 -7.58 -15.97 -4.19
C TYR A 95 -6.44 -16.82 -3.59
N PRO A 96 -5.20 -16.31 -3.40
CA PRO A 96 -4.24 -17.02 -2.50
C PRO A 96 -3.17 -16.16 -1.79
N LEU A 97 -3.12 -14.83 -1.96
CA LEU A 97 -1.95 -14.02 -1.55
C LEU A 97 -1.94 -13.59 -0.08
N LEU A 98 -3.12 -13.32 0.50
CA LEU A 98 -3.22 -12.80 1.86
C LEU A 98 -2.64 -13.76 2.91
N GLN A 99 -2.68 -15.07 2.67
CA GLN A 99 -2.11 -16.06 3.61
C GLN A 99 -0.57 -16.09 3.60
N LYS A 100 0.10 -15.74 2.50
CA LYS A 100 1.57 -15.74 2.45
C LYS A 100 2.18 -14.55 3.19
N ILE A 101 1.60 -13.36 3.07
CA ILE A 101 2.12 -12.15 3.73
C ILE A 101 2.03 -12.28 5.26
N SER A 102 0.97 -12.91 5.77
CA SER A 102 0.83 -13.21 7.20
C SER A 102 1.86 -14.23 7.72
N SER A 103 2.30 -15.19 6.89
CA SER A 103 3.32 -16.18 7.31
C SER A 103 4.74 -15.61 7.36
N VAL A 104 5.11 -14.74 6.41
CA VAL A 104 6.46 -14.17 6.34
C VAL A 104 6.73 -13.21 7.50
N ALA A 105 5.69 -12.58 8.06
CA ALA A 105 5.82 -11.71 9.22
C ALA A 105 5.93 -12.44 10.57
N VAL A 106 5.66 -13.76 10.62
CA VAL A 106 5.68 -14.55 11.87
C VAL A 106 6.95 -15.41 11.98
N ASP A 107 7.58 -15.79 10.87
CA ASP A 107 8.77 -16.67 10.87
C ASP A 107 10.13 -15.93 10.98
N GLN A 108 10.15 -14.63 11.27
CA GLN A 108 11.39 -13.86 11.49
C GLN A 108 11.55 -13.26 12.89
N PHE A 109 10.94 -13.88 13.91
CA PHE A 109 11.28 -13.62 15.31
C PHE A 109 11.86 -14.88 15.97
N PRO A 110 13.19 -15.00 16.11
CA PRO A 110 13.79 -15.58 17.31
C PRO A 110 13.64 -14.66 18.52
#